data_AF-A0A350PK76-F1
#
_entry.id   AF-A0A350PK76-F1
#
_cell.length_a   1.000
_cell.length_b   1.000
_cell.length_c   1.000
_cell.angle_alpha   90.00
_cell.angle_beta   90.00
_cell.angle_gamma   90.00
#
_symmetry.space_group_name_H-M   'P 1'
#
loop_
_entity.id
_entity.type
_entity.pdbx_description
1 polymer ?
#
loop_
_entity_poly.entity_id
_entity_poly.type
_entity_poly.pdbx_seq_one_letter_code
_entity_poly.pdbx_strand_id
1 'polypeptide(L)'
;ARDESDTLVIFNNFLAHSSGPISPDIKIRLEGVTKIRGMHYVLTNDLMIVTDIGDPTEGVNDGQVILIEDFKLKLSAALQQVRQTISSSDMIFIKGSNTFLQNPVDVIYHEFANRIIVAERSTNGGMFLSFEYPVQDTQTNEFNLAPFYSINYSGISSLFFND
;
A
#
# COMPACT_ATOMS: atom_id res chain seq x y z
N ALA A 1 -13.77 18.20 -4.39
CA ALA A 1 -12.84 17.71 -3.37
C ALA A 1 -11.99 16.64 -4.03
N ARG A 2 -10.67 16.86 -4.13
CA ARG A 2 -9.73 15.91 -4.72
C ARG A 2 -9.35 14.95 -3.58
N ASP A 3 -9.58 13.67 -3.77
CA ASP A 3 -9.11 12.64 -2.85
C ASP A 3 -7.59 12.51 -3.03
N GLU A 4 -6.86 13.02 -2.04
CA GLU A 4 -5.40 13.20 -2.01
C GLU A 4 -4.85 12.73 -0.66
N SER A 5 -5.43 11.68 -0.07
CA SER A 5 -5.06 11.34 1.30
C SER A 5 -3.91 10.33 1.36
N ASP A 6 -2.82 10.77 1.95
CA ASP A 6 -1.75 9.99 2.59
C ASP A 6 -2.21 9.30 3.89
N THR A 7 -3.52 9.18 4.08
CA THR A 7 -4.16 8.89 5.36
C THR A 7 -5.00 7.64 5.23
N LEU A 8 -4.77 6.68 6.13
CA LEU A 8 -5.66 5.55 6.34
C LEU A 8 -6.78 5.94 7.29
N VAL A 9 -7.98 5.47 6.97
CA VAL A 9 -9.17 5.63 7.81
C VAL A 9 -9.72 4.27 8.18
N ILE A 10 -10.05 4.08 9.46
CA ILE A 10 -10.57 2.82 9.98
C ILE A 10 -11.95 3.07 10.58
N PHE A 11 -12.89 2.21 10.18
CA PHE A 11 -14.25 2.17 10.72
C PHE A 11 -14.43 0.85 11.45
N ASN A 12 -14.56 0.92 12.77
CA ASN A 12 -14.91 -0.20 13.62
C ASN A 12 -16.42 -0.45 13.52
N ASN A 13 -16.83 -1.71 13.43
CA ASN A 13 -18.25 -2.09 13.39
C ASN A 13 -19.04 -1.32 12.32
N PHE A 14 -18.46 -1.13 11.13
CA PHE A 14 -19.06 -0.32 10.06
C PHE A 14 -20.54 -0.64 9.80
N LEU A 15 -20.90 -1.92 9.76
CA LEU A 15 -22.27 -2.40 9.51
C LEU A 15 -23.27 -2.16 10.66
N ALA A 16 -22.79 -1.82 11.87
CA ALA A 16 -23.64 -1.55 13.02
C ALA A 16 -24.20 -0.12 13.03
N HIS A 17 -23.75 0.75 12.12
CA HIS A 17 -24.19 2.13 12.05
C HIS A 17 -25.57 2.23 11.39
N SER A 18 -26.50 2.90 12.07
CA SER A 18 -27.80 3.29 11.47
C SER A 18 -27.58 4.29 10.33
N SER A 19 -28.50 4.32 9.36
CA SER A 19 -28.45 5.21 8.19
C SER A 19 -28.11 6.66 8.55
N GLY A 20 -27.08 7.21 7.91
CA GLY A 20 -26.59 8.59 8.10
C GLY A 20 -25.13 8.73 7.68
N PRO A 21 -24.55 9.95 7.71
CA PRO A 21 -23.13 10.16 7.50
C PRO A 21 -22.30 9.44 8.59
N ILE A 22 -21.32 8.63 8.18
CA ILE A 22 -20.44 7.87 9.09
C ILE A 22 -19.09 8.60 9.18
N SER A 23 -18.62 8.84 10.40
CA SER A 23 -17.26 9.34 10.67
C SER A 23 -16.33 8.17 10.98
N PRO A 24 -15.06 8.20 10.53
CA PRO A 24 -14.11 7.15 10.87
C PRO A 24 -13.73 7.20 12.35
N ASP A 25 -13.56 6.03 12.95
CA ASP A 25 -13.09 5.88 14.32
C ASP A 25 -11.63 6.29 14.46
N ILE A 26 -10.83 6.00 13.42
CA ILE A 26 -9.41 6.32 13.38
C ILE A 26 -9.06 6.97 12.05
N LYS A 27 -8.25 8.01 12.11
CA LYS A 27 -7.51 8.57 10.98
C LYS A 27 -6.03 8.55 11.33
N ILE A 28 -5.22 7.96 10.46
CA ILE A 28 -3.77 7.87 10.68
C ILE A 28 -3.03 8.20 9.39
N ARG A 29 -2.07 9.12 9.47
CA ARG A 29 -1.23 9.50 8.33
C ARG A 29 -0.07 8.52 8.16
N LEU A 30 0.33 8.25 6.92
CA LEU A 30 1.54 7.52 6.60
C LEU A 30 2.61 8.51 6.13
N GLU A 31 3.76 8.54 6.80
CA GLU A 31 4.87 9.40 6.40
C GLU A 31 5.52 8.94 5.09
N GLY A 32 5.76 9.87 4.16
CA GLY A 32 6.37 9.56 2.86
C GLY A 32 5.41 8.94 1.85
N VAL A 33 4.10 8.96 2.12
CA VAL A 33 3.03 8.59 1.21
C VAL A 33 2.36 9.86 0.68
N THR A 34 2.03 9.88 -0.61
CA THR A 34 1.37 11.04 -1.24
C THR A 34 -0.11 10.77 -1.50
N LYS A 35 -0.42 9.61 -2.10
CA LYS A 35 -1.78 9.28 -2.52
C LYS A 35 -2.01 7.78 -2.59
N ILE A 36 -2.67 7.27 -1.56
CA ILE A 36 -3.04 5.86 -1.46
C ILE A 36 -4.05 5.50 -2.56
N ARG A 37 -3.90 4.33 -3.20
CA ARG A 37 -4.79 3.85 -4.27
C ARG A 37 -5.34 2.45 -4.03
N GLY A 38 -4.47 1.54 -3.60
CA GLY A 38 -4.80 0.16 -3.24
C GLY A 38 -4.38 -0.12 -1.81
N MET A 39 -5.07 -1.06 -1.16
CA MET A 39 -4.68 -1.53 0.16
C MET A 39 -5.14 -2.96 0.40
N HIS A 40 -4.38 -3.70 1.17
CA HIS A 40 -4.69 -5.04 1.61
C HIS A 40 -4.20 -5.24 3.04
N TYR A 41 -5.08 -5.70 3.92
CA TYR A 41 -4.72 -6.05 5.29
C TYR A 41 -4.80 -7.56 5.49
N VAL A 42 -3.68 -8.17 5.89
CA VAL A 42 -3.52 -9.60 6.12
C VAL A 42 -3.63 -9.85 7.63
N LEU A 43 -4.74 -10.45 8.06
CA LEU A 43 -5.06 -10.60 9.48
C LEU A 43 -4.12 -11.55 10.22
N THR A 44 -3.74 -12.66 9.58
CA THR A 44 -2.86 -13.72 10.11
C THR A 44 -1.48 -13.21 10.45
N ASN A 45 -0.95 -12.27 9.64
CA ASN A 45 0.39 -11.73 9.77
C ASN A 45 0.43 -10.32 10.40
N ASP A 46 -0.74 -9.75 10.74
CA ASP A 46 -0.90 -8.33 11.13
C ASP A 46 -0.15 -7.36 10.19
N LEU A 47 -0.33 -7.56 8.88
CA LEU A 47 0.40 -6.85 7.84
C LEU A 47 -0.55 -5.96 7.06
N MET A 48 -0.30 -4.65 7.06
CA MET A 48 -0.95 -3.70 6.15
C MET A 48 -0.04 -3.46 4.95
N ILE A 49 -0.59 -3.59 3.75
CA ILE A 49 0.09 -3.26 2.50
C ILE A 49 -0.74 -2.20 1.80
N VAL A 50 -0.09 -1.14 1.34
CA VAL A 50 -0.75 -0.07 0.60
C VAL A 50 0.04 0.25 -0.66
N THR A 51 -0.65 0.73 -1.69
CA THR A 51 -0.01 1.32 -2.86
C THR A 51 -0.18 2.82 -2.85
N ASP A 52 0.85 3.50 -3.31
CA ASP A 52 0.88 4.94 -3.49
C ASP A 52 1.29 5.24 -4.93
N ILE A 53 0.54 6.12 -5.59
CA ILE A 53 0.87 6.55 -6.96
C ILE A 53 2.02 7.56 -6.96
N GLY A 54 2.30 8.21 -5.83
CA GLY A 54 3.20 9.36 -5.78
C GLY A 54 2.52 10.65 -6.29
N ASP A 55 3.32 11.65 -6.63
CA ASP A 55 2.90 12.86 -7.30
C ASP A 55 2.78 12.65 -8.83
N PRO A 56 1.56 12.57 -9.38
CA PRO A 56 1.36 12.37 -10.81
C PRO A 56 1.87 13.52 -11.68
N THR A 57 2.26 14.66 -11.09
CA THR A 57 2.77 15.83 -11.81
C THR A 57 4.30 15.82 -11.96
N GLU A 58 5.03 15.05 -11.15
CA GLU A 58 6.50 14.96 -11.20
C GLU A 58 7.02 14.02 -12.31
N GLY A 59 6.12 13.34 -13.03
CA GLY A 59 6.41 12.71 -14.31
C GLY A 59 7.30 11.46 -14.24
N VAL A 60 6.65 10.29 -14.34
CA VAL A 60 7.23 8.94 -14.43
C VAL A 60 8.09 8.55 -13.20
N ASN A 61 7.67 7.49 -12.49
CA ASN A 61 8.49 6.64 -11.58
C ASN A 61 8.40 6.87 -10.06
N ASP A 62 7.30 7.33 -9.50
CA ASP A 62 7.15 7.48 -8.03
C ASP A 62 6.04 6.64 -7.41
N GLY A 63 5.51 5.68 -8.18
CA GLY A 63 4.70 4.62 -7.63
C GLY A 63 5.50 3.80 -6.61
N GLN A 64 4.87 3.44 -5.51
CA GLN A 64 5.49 2.62 -4.47
C GLN A 64 4.47 1.68 -3.82
N VAL A 65 4.97 0.56 -3.31
CA VAL A 65 4.24 -0.32 -2.39
C VAL A 65 4.83 -0.16 -1.02
N ILE A 66 3.99 0.08 -0.02
CA ILE A 66 4.41 0.23 1.38
C ILE A 66 3.90 -0.96 2.18
N LEU A 67 4.77 -1.56 2.96
CA LEU A 67 4.44 -2.65 3.88
C LEU A 67 4.60 -2.14 5.31
N ILE A 68 3.61 -2.42 6.15
CA ILE A 68 3.59 -2.08 7.57
C ILE A 68 3.32 -3.36 8.34
N GLU A 69 4.41 -4.05 8.68
CA GLU A 69 4.39 -5.23 9.57
C GLU A 69 3.98 -4.83 10.99
N ASP A 70 3.39 -5.71 11.78
CA ASP A 70 2.88 -5.40 13.13
C ASP A 70 1.99 -4.14 13.14
N PHE A 71 1.10 -4.05 12.14
CA PHE A 71 0.33 -2.83 11.86
C PHE A 71 -0.45 -2.34 13.08
N LYS A 72 -1.10 -3.24 13.84
CA LYS A 72 -1.88 -2.82 15.03
C LYS A 72 -0.99 -2.19 16.10
N LEU A 73 0.21 -2.73 16.30
CA LEU A 73 1.17 -2.20 17.26
C LEU A 73 1.62 -0.79 16.85
N LYS A 74 2.06 -0.63 15.59
CA LYS A 74 2.50 0.65 15.04
C LYS A 74 1.38 1.68 14.99
N LEU A 75 0.16 1.26 14.64
CA LEU A 75 -1.03 2.10 14.70
C LEU A 75 -1.29 2.59 16.13
N SER A 76 -1.29 1.70 17.12
CA SER A 76 -1.50 2.07 18.51
C SER A 76 -0.43 3.04 19.02
N ALA A 77 0.84 2.82 18.66
CA ALA A 77 1.93 3.71 19.02
C ALA A 77 1.78 5.10 18.37
N ALA A 78 1.42 5.13 17.08
CA ALA A 78 1.22 6.35 16.32
C ALA A 78 0.03 7.18 16.84
N LEU A 79 -1.06 6.53 17.29
CA LEU A 79 -2.22 7.21 17.88
C LEU A 79 -1.92 7.91 19.21
N GLN A 80 -0.87 7.49 19.92
CA GLN A 80 -0.40 8.17 21.12
C GLN A 80 0.45 9.41 20.80
N GLN A 81 0.86 9.59 19.54
CA GLN A 81 1.64 10.75 19.11
C GLN A 81 0.73 11.92 18.74
N VAL A 82 1.19 13.13 19.02
CA VAL A 82 0.48 14.38 18.65
C VAL A 82 0.18 14.46 17.15
N ARG A 83 1.09 13.95 16.31
CA ARG A 83 0.96 13.97 14.84
C ARG A 83 0.10 12.86 14.26
N GLN A 84 -0.27 11.82 15.04
CA GLN A 84 -1.04 10.67 14.56
C GLN A 84 -0.55 10.16 13.19
N THR A 85 0.75 9.87 13.12
CA THR A 85 1.45 9.49 11.90
C THR A 85 2.28 8.23 12.17
N ILE A 86 2.17 7.22 11.31
CA ILE A 86 3.11 6.10 11.26
C ILE A 86 4.36 6.60 10.53
N SER A 87 5.51 6.51 11.19
CA SER A 87 6.77 7.05 10.64
C SER A 87 7.27 6.16 9.50
N SER A 88 8.02 6.76 8.57
CA SER A 88 8.64 6.01 7.48
C SER A 88 9.59 4.94 8.00
N SER A 89 10.24 5.13 9.15
CA SER A 89 11.11 4.11 9.76
C SER A 89 10.36 2.84 10.20
N ASP A 90 9.05 2.93 10.41
CA ASP A 90 8.20 1.81 10.78
C ASP A 90 7.62 1.08 9.55
N MET A 91 8.01 1.48 8.34
CA MET A 91 7.47 1.01 7.08
C MET A 91 8.57 0.56 6.12
N ILE A 92 8.25 -0.41 5.26
CA ILE A 92 9.10 -0.85 4.15
C ILE A 92 8.52 -0.31 2.85
N PHE A 93 9.38 0.16 1.95
CA PHE A 93 9.01 0.72 0.65
C PHE A 93 9.63 -0.09 -0.48
N ILE A 94 8.79 -0.60 -1.38
CA ILE A 94 9.22 -1.10 -2.70
C ILE A 94 9.00 0.03 -3.69
N LYS A 95 10.09 0.63 -4.17
CA LYS A 95 10.06 1.82 -5.03
C LYS A 95 11.32 1.95 -5.87
N GLY A 96 11.24 2.72 -6.95
CA GLY A 96 12.38 3.04 -7.81
C GLY A 96 12.27 2.45 -9.21
N SER A 97 13.28 2.74 -10.02
CA SER A 97 13.25 2.55 -11.47
C SER A 97 13.11 1.09 -11.95
N ASN A 98 13.47 0.11 -11.13
CA ASN A 98 13.39 -1.31 -11.51
C ASN A 98 12.01 -1.91 -11.24
N THR A 99 11.16 -1.22 -10.48
CA THR A 99 9.89 -1.78 -9.98
C THR A 99 8.78 -1.83 -11.02
N PHE A 100 8.87 -1.02 -12.08
CA PHE A 100 7.77 -0.75 -13.00
C PHE A 100 6.53 -0.12 -12.35
N LEU A 101 6.62 0.38 -11.11
CA LEU A 101 5.51 1.06 -10.44
C LEU A 101 5.42 2.51 -10.92
N GLN A 102 4.30 2.86 -11.55
CA GLN A 102 4.01 4.24 -11.97
C GLN A 102 2.60 4.68 -11.58
N ASN A 103 1.65 3.76 -11.51
CA ASN A 103 0.31 3.96 -11.02
C ASN A 103 -0.24 2.65 -10.45
N PRO A 104 0.31 2.17 -9.32
CA PRO A 104 -0.16 0.96 -8.68
C PRO A 104 -1.53 1.25 -8.07
N VAL A 105 -2.57 0.65 -8.65
CA VAL A 105 -3.97 0.96 -8.30
C VAL A 105 -4.58 -0.04 -7.34
N ASP A 106 -4.00 -1.25 -7.23
CA ASP A 106 -4.46 -2.27 -6.32
C ASP A 106 -3.30 -3.20 -5.90
N VAL A 107 -3.44 -3.84 -4.75
CA VAL A 107 -2.46 -4.79 -4.21
C VAL A 107 -3.16 -5.91 -3.45
N ILE A 108 -2.62 -7.12 -3.54
CA ILE A 108 -2.96 -8.25 -2.68
C ILE A 108 -1.68 -8.95 -2.20
N TYR A 109 -1.80 -9.70 -1.12
CA TYR A 109 -0.73 -10.58 -0.66
C TYR A 109 -1.15 -12.04 -0.78
N HIS A 110 -0.34 -12.83 -1.48
CA HIS A 110 -0.53 -14.26 -1.58
C HIS A 110 0.32 -14.94 -0.50
N GLU A 111 -0.32 -15.30 0.63
CA GLU A 111 0.36 -15.82 1.82
C GLU A 111 1.17 -17.09 1.54
N PHE A 112 0.57 -18.11 0.90
CA PHE A 112 1.27 -19.38 0.62
C PHE A 112 2.49 -19.23 -0.28
N ALA A 113 2.44 -18.32 -1.26
CA ALA A 113 3.56 -18.07 -2.16
C ALA A 113 4.55 -17.04 -1.59
N ASN A 114 4.19 -16.36 -0.49
CA ASN A 114 4.88 -15.19 0.04
C ASN A 114 5.18 -14.17 -1.08
N ARG A 115 4.12 -13.68 -1.74
CA ARG A 115 4.22 -12.76 -2.88
C ARG A 115 3.30 -11.56 -2.71
N ILE A 116 3.83 -10.39 -3.05
CA ILE A 116 3.06 -9.15 -3.15
C ILE A 116 2.66 -9.01 -4.61
N ILE A 117 1.37 -8.90 -4.89
CA ILE A 117 0.85 -8.83 -6.26
C ILE A 117 0.22 -7.46 -6.43
N VAL A 118 0.58 -6.76 -7.51
CA VAL A 118 0.19 -5.37 -7.77
C VAL A 118 -0.45 -5.26 -9.14
N ALA A 119 -1.58 -4.56 -9.21
CA ALA A 119 -2.14 -4.08 -10.46
C ALA A 119 -1.52 -2.71 -10.76
N GLU A 120 -0.61 -2.69 -11.71
CA GLU A 120 -0.01 -1.46 -12.23
C GLU A 120 -0.78 -0.98 -13.44
N ARG A 121 -1.31 0.25 -13.43
CA ARG A 121 -2.23 0.71 -14.48
C ARG A 121 -1.57 1.48 -15.62
N SER A 122 -0.46 2.16 -15.37
CA SER A 122 0.18 3.09 -16.30
C SER A 122 1.24 2.39 -17.14
N THR A 123 2.15 1.64 -16.51
CA THR A 123 3.26 1.01 -17.22
C THR A 123 2.75 0.02 -18.27
N ASN A 124 3.24 0.15 -19.50
CA ASN A 124 2.85 -0.66 -20.67
C ASN A 124 1.33 -0.76 -20.92
N GLY A 125 0.55 0.26 -20.50
CA GLY A 125 -0.92 0.26 -20.63
C GLY A 125 -1.64 -0.66 -19.63
N GLY A 126 -0.92 -1.18 -18.64
CA GLY A 126 -1.40 -2.07 -17.60
C GLY A 126 -0.52 -3.31 -17.45
N MET A 127 -0.13 -3.64 -16.22
CA MET A 127 0.68 -4.81 -15.89
C MET A 127 0.21 -5.48 -14.60
N PHE A 128 0.26 -6.80 -14.60
CA PHE A 128 0.24 -7.60 -13.38
C PHE A 128 1.69 -7.79 -12.95
N LEU A 129 2.03 -7.33 -11.75
CA LEU A 129 3.36 -7.44 -11.17
C LEU A 129 3.31 -8.31 -9.93
N SER A 130 4.30 -9.18 -9.74
CA SER A 130 4.51 -9.91 -8.49
C SER A 130 5.91 -9.64 -7.98
N PHE A 131 6.03 -9.21 -6.74
CA PHE A 131 7.28 -9.00 -6.03
C PHE A 131 7.49 -10.08 -4.98
N GLU A 132 8.75 -10.41 -4.75
CA GLU A 132 9.13 -11.13 -3.54
C GLU A 132 8.97 -10.22 -2.32
N TYR A 133 8.74 -10.83 -1.17
CA TYR A 133 8.75 -10.11 0.08
C TYR A 133 10.18 -9.60 0.39
N PRO A 134 10.39 -8.30 0.68
CA PRO A 134 11.71 -7.78 0.99
C PRO A 134 12.28 -8.45 2.24
N VAL A 135 13.49 -9.00 2.15
CA VAL A 135 14.22 -9.48 3.33
C VAL A 135 15.00 -8.31 3.90
N GLN A 136 14.60 -7.79 5.06
CA GLN A 136 15.34 -6.73 5.74
C GLN A 136 16.68 -7.24 6.29
N ASP A 137 17.80 -6.67 5.85
CA ASP A 137 19.13 -6.87 6.43
C ASP A 137 19.62 -5.60 7.16
N THR A 138 18.74 -4.98 7.96
CA THR A 138 19.05 -3.90 8.93
C THR A 138 19.59 -2.56 8.39
N GLN A 139 19.86 -2.41 7.09
CA GLN A 139 20.53 -1.19 6.57
C GLN A 139 19.60 -0.23 5.80
N THR A 140 18.46 -0.69 5.31
CA THR A 140 17.51 0.13 4.55
C THR A 140 16.09 -0.42 4.70
N ASN A 141 15.11 0.48 4.65
CA ASN A 141 13.70 0.16 4.51
C ASN A 141 13.16 0.45 3.10
N GLU A 142 14.00 0.90 2.17
CA GLU A 142 13.65 1.15 0.77
C GLU A 142 14.34 0.14 -0.15
N PHE A 143 13.58 -0.43 -1.10
CA PHE A 143 14.00 -1.51 -1.99
C PHE A 143 13.60 -1.25 -3.45
N ASN A 144 14.59 -1.15 -4.33
CA ASN A 144 14.40 -1.03 -5.79
C ASN A 144 14.37 -2.40 -6.48
N LEU A 145 13.35 -3.19 -6.15
CA LEU A 145 13.18 -4.58 -6.61
C LEU A 145 12.61 -4.63 -8.02
N ALA A 146 13.17 -5.49 -8.87
CA ALA A 146 12.46 -5.93 -10.07
C ALA A 146 11.33 -6.89 -9.68
N PRO A 147 10.18 -6.89 -10.38
CA PRO A 147 9.16 -7.90 -10.18
C PRO A 147 9.72 -9.31 -10.46
N PHE A 148 9.44 -10.25 -9.56
CA PHE A 148 9.71 -11.68 -9.76
C PHE A 148 8.97 -12.21 -10.99
N TYR A 149 7.73 -11.75 -11.18
CA TYR A 149 6.93 -12.05 -12.35
C TYR A 149 6.22 -10.79 -12.83
N SER A 150 6.17 -10.61 -14.15
CA SER A 150 5.44 -9.51 -14.76
C SER A 150 4.82 -9.94 -16.07
N ILE A 151 3.59 -9.50 -16.33
CA ILE A 151 2.90 -9.70 -17.60
C ILE A 151 2.07 -8.46 -17.93
N ASN A 152 2.04 -8.10 -19.21
CA ASN A 152 1.16 -7.03 -19.68
C ASN A 152 -0.30 -7.48 -19.52
N TYR A 153 -1.08 -6.66 -18.83
CA TYR A 153 -2.51 -6.85 -18.65
C TYR A 153 -3.19 -5.49 -18.87
N SER A 154 -3.56 -5.23 -20.13
CA SER A 154 -4.07 -3.92 -20.50
C SER A 154 -5.35 -3.60 -19.73
N GLY A 155 -5.41 -2.40 -19.16
CA GLY A 155 -6.59 -1.92 -18.45
C GLY A 155 -6.80 -2.51 -17.06
N ILE A 156 -5.85 -3.29 -16.52
CA ILE A 156 -5.93 -3.80 -15.14
C ILE A 156 -6.25 -2.66 -14.16
N SER A 157 -7.21 -2.91 -13.27
CA SER A 157 -7.70 -1.90 -12.32
C SER A 157 -7.87 -2.43 -10.90
N SER A 158 -7.91 -3.76 -10.75
CA SER A 158 -8.18 -4.43 -9.50
C SER A 158 -7.64 -5.86 -9.54
N LEU A 159 -7.40 -6.40 -8.37
CA LEU A 159 -7.00 -7.76 -8.12
C LEU A 159 -8.06 -8.41 -7.22
N PHE A 160 -8.31 -9.69 -7.46
CA PHE A 160 -9.15 -10.49 -6.58
C PHE A 160 -8.48 -11.85 -6.45
N PHE A 161 -8.31 -12.28 -5.21
CA PHE A 161 -7.84 -13.60 -4.88
C PHE A 161 -9.00 -14.37 -4.26
N ASN A 162 -9.25 -15.56 -4.75
CA ASN A 162 -10.25 -16.45 -4.17
C ASN A 162 -9.51 -17.55 -3.42
N ASP A 163 -9.54 -17.47 -2.10
CA ASP A 163 -9.06 -18.55 -1.22
C ASP A 163 -9.99 -19.77 -1.26
#